data_AF-A0A162ALA9-F1
#
_entry.id   AF-A0A162ALA9-F1
#
_cell.length_a   1.000
_cell.length_b   1.000
_cell.length_c   1.000
_cell.angle_alpha   90.00
_cell.angle_beta   90.00
_cell.angle_gamma   90.00
#
_symmetry.space_group_name_H-M   'P 1'
#
loop_
_entity.id
_entity.type
_entity.pdbx_description
1 polymer ?
#
loop_
_entity_poly.entity_id
_entity_poly.type
_entity_poly.pdbx_seq_one_letter_code
_entity_poly.pdbx_strand_id
1 'polypeptide(L)'
;MVVKKVTETMDITPKFVKFLRESELVDNELETVDEVVVPLPFTSGSGKAIPPTMGYILNNGTRFLDTVMRHECKPASLFRLSKLYLREVQVLVFNYNGEHTFKINIIDLSMNKGLQSAETGEDGLTDFWGKNEIIRVFKGKRCWTLAIKKRDDYKRPTIHDGWIEIKDALKLEVEDVCVFSMKEKNIRQFIVQVIKRM
;
A
#
# COMPACT_ATOMS: atom_id res chain seq x y z
N MET A 1 23.56 14.50 -37.29
CA MET A 1 23.34 14.26 -35.84
C MET A 1 21.97 13.63 -35.68
N VAL A 2 21.90 12.32 -35.45
CA VAL A 2 20.62 11.58 -35.39
C VAL A 2 20.12 11.59 -33.95
N VAL A 3 19.04 12.31 -33.68
CA VAL A 3 18.37 12.33 -32.37
C VAL A 3 17.55 11.04 -32.26
N LYS A 4 18.08 10.03 -31.54
CA LYS A 4 17.29 8.84 -31.17
C LYS A 4 16.22 9.27 -30.16
N LYS A 5 14.96 9.22 -30.57
CA LYS A 5 13.81 9.36 -29.69
C LYS A 5 13.79 8.15 -28.74
N VAL A 6 14.17 8.36 -27.48
CA VAL A 6 14.04 7.35 -26.43
C VAL A 6 12.57 7.30 -26.06
N THR A 7 11.86 6.31 -26.57
CA THR A 7 10.49 6.01 -26.12
C THR A 7 10.63 5.32 -24.77
N GLU A 8 10.42 6.05 -23.67
CA GLU A 8 10.21 5.43 -22.36
C GLU A 8 8.97 4.56 -22.47
N THR A 9 9.17 3.24 -22.63
CA THR A 9 8.10 2.27 -22.45
C THR A 9 7.72 2.31 -20.98
N MET A 10 6.57 2.90 -20.68
CA MET A 10 5.98 2.78 -19.34
C MET A 10 5.87 1.29 -19.03
N ASP A 11 6.57 0.85 -17.98
CA ASP A 11 6.42 -0.48 -17.43
C ASP A 11 5.03 -0.55 -16.79
N ILE A 12 4.05 -0.98 -17.59
CA ILE A 12 2.66 -1.21 -17.14
C ILE A 12 2.65 -2.59 -16.49
N THR A 13 3.37 -2.72 -15.37
CA THR A 13 3.26 -3.90 -14.52
C THR A 13 1.83 -3.96 -14.01
N PRO A 14 1.05 -5.04 -14.27
CA PRO A 14 -0.31 -5.16 -13.77
C PRO A 14 -0.35 -5.15 -12.23
N LYS A 15 -1.28 -4.39 -11.66
CA LYS A 15 -1.41 -4.21 -10.21
C LYS A 15 -2.86 -4.29 -9.77
N PHE A 16 -3.09 -4.81 -8.58
CA PHE A 16 -4.36 -4.65 -7.88
C PHE A 16 -4.14 -4.52 -6.38
N VAL A 17 -5.18 -4.06 -5.69
CA VAL A 17 -5.15 -3.78 -4.26
C VAL A 17 -6.22 -4.61 -3.55
N LYS A 18 -5.85 -5.22 -2.42
CA LYS A 18 -6.77 -5.85 -1.48
C LYS A 18 -6.63 -5.16 -0.13
N PHE A 19 -7.75 -4.67 0.39
CA PHE A 19 -7.84 -4.21 1.77
C PHE A 19 -8.15 -5.43 2.64
N LEU A 20 -7.30 -5.68 3.63
CA LEU A 20 -7.57 -6.64 4.69
C LEU A 20 -8.37 -5.94 5.78
N ARG A 21 -9.53 -6.49 6.12
CA ARG A 21 -10.37 -6.03 7.24
C ARG A 21 -9.97 -6.77 8.50
N GLU A 22 -10.26 -6.17 9.65
CA GLU A 22 -10.01 -6.79 10.95
C GLU A 22 -10.72 -8.16 11.09
N SER A 23 -11.93 -8.28 10.56
CA SER A 23 -12.67 -9.55 10.50
C SER A 23 -11.98 -10.64 9.66
N GLU A 24 -11.10 -10.28 8.74
CA GLU A 24 -10.31 -11.20 7.92
C GLU A 24 -8.98 -11.60 8.62
N LEU A 25 -8.60 -10.91 9.71
CA LEU A 25 -7.36 -11.16 10.46
C LEU A 25 -7.57 -12.01 11.72
N VAL A 26 -8.81 -12.21 12.19
CA VAL A 26 -9.07 -12.99 13.40
C VAL A 26 -8.84 -14.47 13.11
N ASP A 27 -7.79 -15.03 13.71
CA ASP A 27 -7.53 -16.47 13.83
C ASP A 27 -8.71 -17.13 14.57
N ASN A 28 -9.78 -17.45 13.84
CA ASN A 28 -10.64 -18.54 14.26
C ASN A 28 -9.90 -19.81 13.84
N GLU A 29 -9.65 -20.72 14.79
CA GLU A 29 -9.08 -22.05 14.51
C GLU A 29 -9.93 -22.90 13.54
N LEU A 30 -11.09 -22.40 13.10
CA LEU A 30 -11.76 -22.89 11.92
C LEU A 30 -11.11 -22.31 10.67
N GLU A 31 -10.60 -23.20 9.82
CA GLU A 31 -10.08 -23.01 8.45
C GLU A 31 -11.05 -22.21 7.53
N THR A 32 -11.34 -20.97 7.87
CA THR A 32 -12.05 -20.06 6.99
C THR A 32 -11.02 -19.56 6.01
N VAL A 33 -11.11 -20.14 4.82
CA VAL A 33 -10.30 -19.80 3.66
C VAL A 33 -10.47 -18.30 3.41
N ASP A 34 -9.47 -17.51 3.84
CA ASP A 34 -9.42 -16.09 3.51
C ASP A 34 -9.12 -15.97 2.02
N GLU A 35 -10.19 -15.83 1.26
CA GLU A 35 -10.18 -15.83 -0.19
C GLU A 35 -9.85 -14.43 -0.69
N VAL A 36 -8.62 -14.23 -1.16
CA VAL A 36 -8.29 -13.00 -1.90
C VAL A 36 -8.88 -13.09 -3.29
N VAL A 37 -10.07 -12.51 -3.43
CA VAL A 37 -10.73 -12.36 -4.72
C VAL A 37 -9.93 -11.39 -5.59
N VAL A 38 -9.36 -11.91 -6.67
CA VAL A 38 -8.66 -11.10 -7.67
C VAL A 38 -9.70 -10.30 -8.47
N PRO A 39 -9.55 -8.96 -8.61
CA PRO A 39 -10.54 -8.14 -9.32
C PRO A 39 -10.77 -8.58 -10.76
N LEU A 40 -12.03 -8.51 -11.21
CA LEU A 40 -12.43 -8.88 -12.58
C LEU A 40 -11.65 -8.15 -13.69
N PRO A 41 -11.32 -6.84 -13.57
CA PRO A 41 -10.48 -6.17 -14.55
C PRO A 41 -9.09 -6.79 -14.69
N PHE A 42 -8.52 -7.26 -13.58
CA PHE A 42 -7.24 -7.94 -13.58
C PHE A 42 -7.35 -9.33 -14.21
N THR A 43 -8.38 -10.10 -13.86
CA THR A 43 -8.55 -11.47 -14.37
C THR A 43 -8.86 -11.49 -15.87
N SER A 44 -9.67 -10.54 -16.35
CA SER A 44 -10.03 -10.42 -17.76
C SER A 44 -8.86 -10.00 -18.66
N GLY A 45 -7.96 -9.15 -18.15
CA GLY A 45 -6.74 -8.72 -18.85
C GLY A 45 -5.57 -9.69 -18.68
N SER A 46 -4.98 -9.71 -17.48
CA SER A 46 -3.73 -10.45 -17.19
C SER A 46 -3.98 -11.84 -16.58
N GLY A 47 -5.18 -12.12 -16.07
CA GLY A 47 -5.49 -13.36 -15.36
C GLY A 47 -5.33 -14.63 -16.18
N LYS A 48 -5.59 -14.57 -17.48
CA LYS A 48 -5.50 -15.74 -18.38
C LYS A 48 -4.08 -16.32 -18.47
N ALA A 49 -3.06 -15.51 -18.20
CA ALA A 49 -1.66 -15.92 -18.23
C ALA A 49 -1.14 -16.42 -16.87
N ILE A 50 -1.96 -16.37 -15.81
CA ILE A 50 -1.52 -16.78 -14.46
C ILE A 50 -1.27 -18.30 -14.45
N PRO A 51 -0.03 -18.75 -14.16
CA PRO A 51 0.28 -20.16 -14.07
C PRO A 51 -0.39 -20.81 -12.85
N PRO A 52 -0.58 -22.15 -12.86
CA PRO A 52 -1.16 -22.89 -11.73
C PRO A 52 -0.37 -22.75 -10.43
N THR A 53 0.92 -22.45 -10.52
CA THR A 53 1.80 -22.26 -9.37
C THR A 53 2.41 -20.88 -9.45
N MET A 54 2.28 -20.12 -8.37
CA MET A 54 2.71 -18.74 -8.28
C MET A 54 3.61 -18.53 -7.08
N GLY A 55 4.68 -17.75 -7.28
CA GLY A 55 5.52 -17.23 -6.21
C GLY A 55 5.00 -15.90 -5.71
N TYR A 56 5.10 -15.69 -4.40
CA TYR A 56 4.87 -14.41 -3.75
C TYR A 56 6.16 -13.94 -3.11
N ILE A 57 6.46 -12.66 -3.28
CA ILE A 57 7.61 -12.00 -2.66
C ILE A 57 7.11 -10.79 -1.88
N LEU A 58 7.38 -10.76 -0.58
CA LEU A 58 7.07 -9.64 0.30
C LEU A 58 8.14 -8.55 0.24
N ASN A 59 7.82 -7.38 0.80
CA ASN A 59 8.75 -6.24 0.93
C ASN A 59 10.05 -6.57 1.65
N ASN A 60 10.01 -7.44 2.65
CA ASN A 60 11.18 -7.87 3.42
C ASN A 60 12.01 -8.97 2.71
N GLY A 61 11.62 -9.37 1.49
CA GLY A 61 12.28 -10.42 0.72
C GLY A 61 11.81 -11.85 1.02
N THR A 62 10.94 -12.05 2.01
CA THR A 62 10.31 -13.36 2.27
C THR A 62 9.57 -13.85 1.04
N ARG A 63 9.76 -15.14 0.72
CA ARG A 63 9.15 -15.79 -0.43
C ARG A 63 8.30 -16.98 0.00
N PHE A 64 7.18 -17.18 -0.66
CA PHE A 64 6.39 -18.39 -0.53
C PHE A 64 5.75 -18.76 -1.87
N LEU A 65 5.46 -20.04 -2.05
CA LEU A 65 4.79 -20.57 -3.23
C LEU A 65 3.34 -20.89 -2.87
N ASP A 66 2.47 -20.75 -3.86
CA ASP A 66 1.06 -21.11 -3.77
C ASP A 66 0.60 -21.77 -5.06
N THR A 67 -0.45 -22.58 -4.93
CA THR A 67 -1.16 -23.16 -6.06
C THR A 67 -2.40 -22.32 -6.30
N VAL A 68 -2.51 -21.68 -7.46
CA VAL A 68 -3.69 -20.92 -7.89
C VAL A 68 -4.67 -21.88 -8.53
N MET A 69 -5.90 -21.94 -8.01
CA MET A 69 -6.95 -22.72 -8.63
C MET A 69 -7.39 -22.04 -9.94
N ARG A 70 -7.08 -22.64 -11.08
CA ARG A 70 -7.28 -22.06 -12.43
C ARG A 70 -8.72 -21.60 -12.70
N HIS A 71 -9.71 -22.34 -12.20
CA HIS A 71 -11.11 -22.05 -12.50
C HIS A 71 -11.64 -20.79 -11.80
N GLU A 72 -10.95 -20.35 -10.75
CA GLU A 72 -11.43 -19.26 -9.91
C GLU A 72 -10.46 -18.07 -9.88
N CYS A 73 -9.22 -18.24 -10.37
CA CYS A 73 -8.12 -17.26 -10.24
C CYS A 73 -7.92 -16.86 -8.76
N LYS A 74 -8.15 -17.80 -7.85
CA LYS A 74 -8.05 -17.56 -6.41
C LYS A 74 -6.75 -18.14 -5.87
N PRO A 75 -5.92 -17.33 -5.20
CA PRO A 75 -4.79 -17.82 -4.43
C PRO A 75 -5.29 -18.65 -3.25
N ALA A 76 -4.88 -19.91 -3.15
CA ALA A 76 -5.36 -20.81 -2.10
C ALA A 76 -4.65 -20.60 -0.75
N SER A 77 -3.47 -19.97 -0.73
CA SER A 77 -2.60 -19.95 0.46
C SER A 77 -2.29 -18.56 1.01
N LEU A 78 -3.07 -17.53 0.67
CA LEU A 78 -2.85 -16.20 1.24
C LEU A 78 -3.19 -16.11 2.73
N PHE A 79 -3.89 -17.09 3.31
CA PHE A 79 -3.96 -17.27 4.77
C PHE A 79 -2.56 -17.38 5.41
N ARG A 80 -1.53 -17.82 4.68
CA ARG A 80 -0.15 -17.81 5.20
C ARG A 80 0.37 -16.38 5.45
N LEU A 81 -0.27 -15.37 4.86
CA LEU A 81 -0.01 -13.98 5.19
C LEU A 81 -0.50 -13.62 6.58
N SER A 82 -1.59 -14.21 7.10
CA SER A 82 -2.06 -13.94 8.48
C SER A 82 -0.98 -14.27 9.51
N LYS A 83 -0.18 -15.30 9.24
CA LYS A 83 0.99 -15.70 10.06
C LYS A 83 2.13 -14.68 10.09
N LEU A 84 2.10 -13.64 9.26
CA LEU A 84 3.17 -12.63 9.18
C LEU A 84 3.06 -11.54 10.25
N TYR A 85 2.38 -11.78 11.37
CA TYR A 85 2.09 -10.75 12.38
C TYR A 85 1.46 -9.50 11.76
N LEU A 86 0.49 -9.71 10.85
CA LEU A 86 -0.25 -8.61 10.26
C LEU A 86 -1.14 -8.00 11.35
N ARG A 87 -0.76 -6.82 11.85
CA ARG A 87 -1.60 -6.00 12.73
C ARG A 87 -2.73 -5.36 11.92
N GLU A 88 -3.76 -4.80 12.59
CA GLU A 88 -4.99 -4.20 12.04
C GLU A 88 -4.94 -3.62 10.60
N VAL A 89 -6.10 -3.62 9.92
CA VAL A 89 -6.41 -3.07 8.58
C VAL A 89 -5.18 -2.75 7.72
N GLN A 90 -4.84 -3.64 6.80
CA GLN A 90 -3.68 -3.48 5.91
C GLN A 90 -4.10 -3.42 4.46
N VAL A 91 -3.32 -2.69 3.67
CA VAL A 91 -3.48 -2.64 2.22
C VAL A 91 -2.40 -3.51 1.60
N LEU A 92 -2.81 -4.59 0.96
CA LEU A 92 -1.94 -5.44 0.16
C LEU A 92 -1.96 -4.93 -1.29
N VAL A 93 -0.79 -4.55 -1.79
CA VAL A 93 -0.61 -4.15 -3.20
C VAL A 93 0.11 -5.25 -3.93
N PHE A 94 -0.63 -5.97 -4.78
CA PHE A 94 -0.12 -7.04 -5.61
C PHE A 94 0.42 -6.47 -6.92
N ASN A 95 1.67 -6.77 -7.24
CA ASN A 95 2.31 -6.40 -8.52
C ASN A 95 2.69 -7.69 -9.24
N TYR A 96 2.06 -7.94 -10.38
CA TYR A 96 2.34 -9.13 -11.17
C TYR A 96 3.39 -8.83 -12.21
N ASN A 97 4.48 -9.59 -12.24
CA ASN A 97 5.54 -9.39 -13.23
C ASN A 97 5.20 -9.95 -14.63
N GLY A 98 4.01 -10.51 -14.84
CA GLY A 98 3.61 -11.13 -16.11
C GLY A 98 4.13 -12.56 -16.30
N GLU A 99 4.88 -13.09 -15.34
CA GLU A 99 5.43 -14.44 -15.38
C GLU A 99 4.82 -15.28 -14.25
N HIS A 100 5.60 -15.54 -13.20
CA HIS A 100 5.27 -16.51 -12.15
C HIS A 100 5.33 -15.90 -10.76
N THR A 101 5.34 -14.56 -10.65
CA THR A 101 5.58 -13.91 -9.36
C THR A 101 4.72 -12.68 -9.13
N PHE A 102 4.08 -12.64 -7.96
CA PHE A 102 3.52 -11.45 -7.38
C PHE A 102 4.48 -10.86 -6.36
N LYS A 103 4.84 -9.59 -6.54
CA LYS A 103 5.43 -8.79 -5.46
C LYS A 103 4.29 -8.16 -4.65
N ILE A 104 4.18 -8.54 -3.39
CA ILE A 104 3.18 -8.01 -2.46
C ILE A 104 3.85 -6.93 -1.62
N ASN A 105 3.38 -5.69 -1.76
CA ASN A 105 3.72 -4.66 -0.79
C ASN A 105 2.61 -4.60 0.25
N ILE A 106 2.95 -4.95 1.48
CA ILE A 106 2.07 -4.79 2.64
C ILE A 106 2.23 -3.35 3.11
N ILE A 107 1.13 -2.61 3.11
CA ILE A 107 1.06 -1.25 3.63
C ILE A 107 0.22 -1.30 4.89
N ASP A 108 0.88 -1.06 6.00
CA ASP A 108 0.22 -0.96 7.27
C ASP A 108 -0.55 0.37 7.35
N LEU A 109 -1.89 0.32 7.33
CA LEU A 109 -2.70 1.52 7.55
C LEU A 109 -2.86 1.83 9.03
N SER A 110 -2.39 0.98 9.95
CA SER A 110 -2.26 1.36 11.35
C SER A 110 -1.26 2.52 11.52
N MET A 111 -0.38 2.80 10.55
CA MET A 111 0.37 4.07 10.54
C MET A 111 -0.50 5.30 10.28
N ASN A 112 -1.67 5.15 9.63
CA ASN A 112 -2.70 6.20 9.61
C ASN A 112 -3.46 6.28 10.95
N LYS A 113 -3.54 5.18 11.72
CA LYS A 113 -3.88 5.25 13.14
C LYS A 113 -2.73 5.79 13.99
N GLY A 114 -1.47 5.72 13.59
CA GLY A 114 -0.39 6.52 14.18
C GLY A 114 -0.67 8.03 14.03
N LEU A 115 -1.41 8.43 12.99
CA LEU A 115 -1.98 9.78 12.90
C LEU A 115 -3.28 9.98 13.73
N GLN A 116 -3.92 8.94 14.29
CA GLN A 116 -5.23 9.06 14.98
C GLN A 116 -5.48 8.27 16.30
N SER A 117 -4.61 7.40 16.82
CA SER A 117 -4.82 6.67 18.07
C SER A 117 -3.53 6.27 18.78
N ALA A 118 -3.26 6.99 19.87
CA ALA A 118 -2.34 6.62 20.95
C ALA A 118 -3.11 5.84 22.04
N GLU A 119 -3.52 4.60 21.75
CA GLU A 119 -4.13 3.71 22.77
C GLU A 119 -3.24 2.54 23.18
N THR A 120 -2.18 2.24 22.43
CA THR A 120 -1.16 1.25 22.82
C THR A 120 0.18 1.96 22.90
N GLY A 121 0.86 1.89 24.07
CA GLY A 121 2.08 2.63 24.41
C GLY A 121 3.35 2.26 23.62
N GLU A 122 3.26 2.06 22.31
CA GLU A 122 4.39 2.14 21.38
C GLU A 122 4.42 3.58 20.85
N ASP A 123 5.51 4.32 21.13
CA ASP A 123 5.68 5.69 20.64
C ASP A 123 5.56 5.72 19.10
N GLY A 124 4.50 6.34 18.60
CA GLY A 124 4.23 6.47 17.18
C GLY A 124 5.20 7.44 16.51
N LEU A 125 5.44 7.29 15.20
CA LEU A 125 6.27 8.20 14.39
C LEU A 125 5.91 9.68 14.60
N THR A 126 4.63 9.95 14.85
CA THR A 126 4.06 11.28 15.04
C THR A 126 4.37 11.85 16.41
N ASP A 127 4.76 11.05 17.40
CA ASP A 127 5.00 11.51 18.78
C ASP A 127 6.21 12.45 18.85
N PHE A 128 7.16 12.27 17.93
CA PHE A 128 8.29 13.18 17.71
C PHE A 128 7.91 14.53 17.11
N TRP A 129 6.68 14.70 16.62
CA TRP A 129 6.22 15.97 16.06
C TRP A 129 5.70 16.92 17.14
N GLY A 130 6.06 18.19 17.02
CA GLY A 130 5.54 19.25 17.87
C GLY A 130 4.05 19.55 17.63
N LYS A 131 3.52 20.55 18.34
CA LYS A 131 2.11 20.98 18.20
C LYS A 131 1.78 21.43 16.77
N ASN A 132 2.71 22.14 16.15
CA ASN A 132 2.66 22.54 14.74
C ASN A 132 3.93 22.01 14.09
N GLU A 133 3.78 21.27 13.01
CA GLU A 133 4.88 20.63 12.31
C GLU A 133 4.72 20.82 10.81
N ILE A 134 5.84 20.84 10.09
CA ILE A 134 5.85 20.96 8.63
C ILE A 134 6.55 19.74 8.07
N ILE A 135 5.83 18.96 7.26
CA ILE A 135 6.40 17.81 6.55
C ILE A 135 6.47 18.08 5.05
N ARG A 136 7.41 17.44 4.37
CA ARG A 136 7.60 17.53 2.93
C ARG A 136 7.24 16.22 2.27
N VAL A 137 6.38 16.27 1.28
CA VAL A 137 5.92 15.12 0.50
C VAL A 137 6.53 15.20 -0.90
N PHE A 138 7.08 14.09 -1.39
CA PHE A 138 7.80 14.01 -2.66
C PHE A 138 7.13 13.02 -3.62
N LYS A 139 7.06 13.37 -4.90
CA LYS A 139 6.74 12.42 -5.99
C LYS A 139 7.68 12.69 -7.17
N GLY A 140 8.68 11.83 -7.32
CA GLY A 140 9.78 12.06 -8.26
C GLY A 140 10.52 13.36 -7.93
N LYS A 141 10.54 14.30 -8.90
CA LYS A 141 11.17 15.63 -8.73
C LYS A 141 10.27 16.69 -8.11
N ARG A 142 8.97 16.41 -7.93
CA ARG A 142 8.02 17.34 -7.33
C ARG A 142 8.02 17.19 -5.82
N CYS A 143 7.87 18.30 -5.10
CA CYS A 143 7.65 18.30 -3.66
C CYS A 143 6.53 19.25 -3.26
N TRP A 144 5.81 18.89 -2.23
CA TRP A 144 4.78 19.68 -1.57
C TRP A 144 5.08 19.75 -0.08
N THR A 145 4.49 20.74 0.57
CA THR A 145 4.60 20.94 2.01
C THR A 145 3.24 20.69 2.62
N LEU A 146 3.16 19.88 3.68
CA LEU A 146 1.95 19.71 4.47
C LEU A 146 2.16 20.32 5.85
N ALA A 147 1.26 21.21 6.25
CA ALA A 147 1.20 21.69 7.62
C ALA A 147 0.44 20.67 8.46
N ILE A 148 1.09 20.12 9.47
CA ILE A 148 0.51 19.18 10.41
C ILE A 148 0.25 19.90 11.72
N LYS A 149 -0.96 19.72 12.26
CA LYS A 149 -1.34 20.28 13.55
C LYS A 149 -1.85 19.19 14.47
N LYS A 150 -1.27 19.11 15.67
CA LYS A 150 -1.78 18.28 16.75
C LYS A 150 -2.81 19.07 17.55
N ARG A 151 -3.81 18.35 18.08
CA ARG A 151 -4.72 18.87 19.11
C ARG A 151 -3.95 19.14 20.41
N ASP A 152 -4.60 19.80 21.37
CA ASP A 152 -3.99 20.11 22.67
C ASP A 152 -3.64 18.86 23.50
N ASP A 153 -4.28 17.72 23.20
CA ASP A 153 -3.95 16.42 23.79
C ASP A 153 -2.71 15.75 23.18
N TYR A 154 -2.12 16.32 22.12
CA TYR A 154 -0.98 15.81 21.36
C TYR A 154 -1.17 14.42 20.71
N LYS A 155 -2.37 13.82 20.78
CA LYS A 155 -2.61 12.43 20.36
C LYS A 155 -2.98 12.27 18.89
N ARG A 156 -3.47 13.33 18.26
CA ARG A 156 -4.00 13.27 16.88
C ARG A 156 -3.44 14.39 16.01
N PRO A 157 -2.40 14.12 15.20
CA PRO A 157 -2.02 15.01 14.12
C PRO A 157 -3.09 15.04 13.01
N THR A 158 -3.34 16.22 12.48
CA THR A 158 -4.22 16.46 11.35
C THR A 158 -3.48 17.25 10.29
N ILE A 159 -3.75 16.97 9.02
CA ILE A 159 -3.25 17.81 7.93
C ILE A 159 -4.12 19.07 7.92
N HIS A 160 -3.51 20.20 8.26
CA HIS A 160 -4.17 21.49 8.33
C HIS A 160 -4.10 22.25 7.01
N ASP A 161 -3.01 22.08 6.25
CA ASP A 161 -2.76 22.82 5.01
C ASP A 161 -1.89 22.00 4.03
N GLY A 162 -1.91 22.37 2.75
CA GLY A 162 -1.12 21.75 1.68
C GLY A 162 -1.77 20.53 1.01
N TRP A 163 -2.86 20.01 1.57
CA TRP A 163 -3.51 18.80 1.04
C TRP A 163 -4.20 19.04 -0.30
N ILE A 164 -4.85 20.20 -0.46
CA ILE A 164 -5.58 20.54 -1.68
C ILE A 164 -4.61 20.63 -2.86
N GLU A 165 -3.45 21.23 -2.65
CA GLU A 165 -2.38 21.34 -3.65
C GLU A 165 -1.84 19.98 -4.07
N ILE A 166 -1.66 19.06 -3.11
CA ILE A 166 -1.28 17.67 -3.43
C ILE A 166 -2.40 17.00 -4.24
N LYS A 167 -3.65 17.13 -3.80
CA LYS A 167 -4.81 16.53 -4.45
C LYS A 167 -4.91 16.98 -5.91
N ASP A 168 -4.85 18.28 -6.15
CA ASP A 168 -4.99 18.87 -7.48
C ASP A 168 -3.78 18.53 -8.36
N ALA A 169 -2.56 18.64 -7.83
CA ALA A 169 -1.34 18.37 -8.59
C ALA A 169 -1.18 16.89 -8.97
N LEU A 170 -1.73 15.98 -8.14
CA LEU A 170 -1.74 14.54 -8.39
C LEU A 170 -3.03 14.07 -9.08
N LYS A 171 -3.98 14.99 -9.34
CA LYS A 171 -5.31 14.71 -9.88
C LYS A 171 -6.00 13.58 -9.13
N LEU A 172 -5.99 13.65 -7.79
CA LEU A 172 -6.60 12.62 -6.96
C LEU A 172 -8.11 12.71 -7.03
N GLU A 173 -8.74 11.56 -7.21
CA GLU A 173 -10.18 11.38 -7.18
C GLU A 173 -10.59 10.68 -5.88
N VAL A 174 -11.90 10.67 -5.60
CA VAL A 174 -12.41 9.89 -4.47
C VAL A 174 -12.02 8.43 -4.72
N GLU A 175 -11.66 7.72 -3.65
CA GLU A 175 -11.21 6.32 -3.66
C GLU A 175 -9.77 6.05 -4.14
N ASP A 176 -9.04 7.06 -4.64
CA ASP A 176 -7.60 6.94 -4.82
C ASP A 176 -6.89 6.74 -3.48
N VAL A 177 -5.89 5.85 -3.46
CA VAL A 177 -5.11 5.58 -2.26
C VAL A 177 -3.75 6.26 -2.35
N CYS A 178 -3.48 7.16 -1.41
CA CYS A 178 -2.17 7.75 -1.21
C CYS A 178 -1.38 6.98 -0.15
N VAL A 179 -0.21 6.49 -0.54
CA VAL A 179 0.70 5.75 0.31
C VAL A 179 1.91 6.64 0.58
N PHE A 180 2.13 6.98 1.85
CA PHE A 180 3.25 7.81 2.28
C PHE A 180 4.33 6.91 2.90
N SER A 181 5.54 6.97 2.39
CA SER A 181 6.70 6.25 2.95
C SER A 181 7.79 7.24 3.35
N MET A 182 8.44 7.02 4.50
CA MET A 182 9.49 7.91 4.99
C MET A 182 10.70 7.93 4.03
N LYS A 183 11.21 9.12 3.72
CA LYS A 183 12.38 9.34 2.86
C LYS A 183 13.65 9.40 3.71
N GLU A 184 14.64 8.56 3.41
CA GLU A 184 16.00 8.63 3.98
C GLU A 184 16.04 8.69 5.52
N LYS A 185 15.11 7.99 6.20
CA LYS A 185 14.95 8.02 7.67
C LYS A 185 14.66 9.41 8.26
N ASN A 186 14.22 10.37 7.45
CA ASN A 186 13.82 11.68 7.92
C ASN A 186 12.31 11.69 8.20
N ILE A 187 11.95 11.80 9.49
CA ILE A 187 10.56 11.77 9.97
C ILE A 187 9.68 12.94 9.47
N ARG A 188 10.26 13.93 8.78
CA ARG A 188 9.57 15.06 8.16
C ARG A 188 9.57 15.00 6.63
N GLN A 189 10.12 13.95 6.03
CA GLN A 189 10.15 13.80 4.57
C GLN A 189 9.52 12.48 4.16
N PHE A 190 8.57 12.55 3.24
CA PHE A 190 7.80 11.39 2.78
C PHE A 190 7.77 11.32 1.27
N ILE A 191 7.83 10.12 0.70
CA ILE A 191 7.53 9.86 -0.71
C ILE A 191 6.06 9.44 -0.79
N VAL A 192 5.30 10.04 -1.70
CA VAL A 192 3.91 9.65 -1.96
C VAL A 192 3.83 8.79 -3.22
N GLN A 193 3.19 7.64 -3.09
CA GLN A 193 2.74 6.80 -4.19
C GLN A 193 1.23 6.87 -4.26
N VAL A 194 0.69 7.06 -5.47
CA VAL A 194 -0.75 7.10 -5.70
C VAL A 194 -1.13 5.82 -6.39
N ILE A 195 -2.03 5.06 -5.79
CA ILE A 195 -2.62 3.89 -6.40
C ILE A 195 -4.00 4.31 -6.90
N LYS A 196 -4.11 4.43 -8.22
CA LYS A 196 -5.36 4.77 -8.88
C LYS A 196 -6.31 3.59 -8.81
N ARG A 197 -7.56 3.84 -8.41
CA ARG A 197 -8.62 2.86 -8.58
C ARG A 197 -8.99 2.82 -10.06
N MET A 198 -8.99 1.62 -10.65
CA MET A 198 -9.47 1.37 -12.00
C MET A 198 -10.95 1.03 -11.98
#